data_AF-A0A957HQ36-F1
#
_entry.id   AF-A0A957HQ36-F1
#
_cell.length_a   1.000
_cell.length_b   1.000
_cell.length_c   1.000
_cell.angle_alpha   90.00
_cell.angle_beta   90.00
_cell.angle_gamma   90.00
#
_symmetry.space_group_name_H-M   'P 1'
#
loop_
_entity.id
_entity.type
_entity.pdbx_description
1 polymer ?
#
loop_
_entity_poly.entity_id
_entity_poly.type
_entity_poly.pdbx_seq_one_letter_code
_entity_poly.pdbx_strand_id
1 'polypeptide(L)'
;MSQQKGDWQSKLRRMGVVKGARKLKPASPPDHSLLRPLPESSFQSSDVFSTRAGNALDSLLPGGRVEETAVGACYVFDHVYPLTHQHGDDRLLDLLRFVPETAVPYERNPQLKQLDFRDFLFLDTETTGLAGAGTLAFMIGAA
;
A
#
# COMPACT_ATOMS: atom_id res chain seq x y z
N MET A 1 -39.92 6.95 1.81
CA MET A 1 -38.44 6.75 1.73
C MET A 1 -38.01 5.51 0.91
N SER A 2 -38.91 4.64 0.43
CA SER A 2 -38.53 3.42 -0.31
C SER A 2 -38.21 3.65 -1.80
N GLN A 3 -38.89 4.59 -2.46
CA GLN A 3 -38.72 4.85 -3.91
C GLN A 3 -37.35 5.46 -4.30
N GLN A 4 -36.78 6.34 -3.47
CA GLN A 4 -35.46 6.93 -3.75
C GLN A 4 -34.31 5.90 -3.73
N LYS A 5 -34.45 4.82 -2.93
CA LYS A 5 -33.40 3.80 -2.80
C LYS A 5 -33.27 2.92 -4.04
N GLY A 6 -34.39 2.66 -4.73
CA GLY A 6 -34.42 1.89 -5.98
C GLY A 6 -33.85 2.67 -7.18
N ASP A 7 -34.10 3.97 -7.23
CA ASP A 7 -33.59 4.85 -8.29
C ASP A 7 -32.06 4.99 -8.23
N TRP A 8 -31.51 5.21 -7.03
CA TRP A 8 -30.06 5.29 -6.83
C TRP A 8 -29.33 3.98 -7.16
N GLN A 9 -29.89 2.84 -6.78
CA GLN A 9 -29.31 1.53 -7.13
C GLN A 9 -29.29 1.30 -8.65
N SER A 10 -30.32 1.77 -9.34
CA SER A 10 -30.43 1.68 -10.80
C SER A 10 -29.42 2.59 -11.48
N LYS A 11 -29.23 3.81 -10.96
CA LYS A 11 -28.20 4.75 -11.44
C LYS A 11 -26.78 4.21 -11.23
N LEU A 12 -26.50 3.63 -10.07
CA LEU A 12 -25.21 3.01 -9.77
C LEU A 12 -24.91 1.83 -10.69
N ARG A 13 -25.89 0.98 -10.99
CA ARG A 13 -25.73 -0.12 -11.96
C ARG A 13 -25.46 0.37 -13.38
N ARG A 14 -26.14 1.45 -13.83
CA ARG A 14 -25.86 2.07 -15.15
C ARG A 14 -24.44 2.63 -15.24
N MET A 15 -23.86 3.06 -14.12
CA MET A 15 -22.47 3.52 -14.03
C MET A 15 -21.45 2.39 -13.81
N GLY A 16 -21.84 1.12 -13.96
CA GLY A 16 -20.94 -0.03 -13.83
C GLY A 16 -20.62 -0.44 -12.40
N VAL A 17 -21.22 0.18 -11.39
CA VAL A 17 -20.99 -0.16 -9.97
C VAL A 17 -21.75 -1.44 -9.62
N VAL A 18 -21.02 -2.55 -9.51
CA VAL A 18 -21.55 -3.83 -9.04
C VAL A 18 -21.22 -4.02 -7.56
N LYS A 19 -22.26 -4.34 -6.75
CA LYS A 19 -22.06 -4.67 -5.34
C LYS A 19 -21.38 -6.05 -5.21
N GLY A 20 -20.11 -6.02 -4.81
CA GLY A 20 -19.49 -7.08 -4.02
C GLY A 20 -18.44 -7.92 -4.75
N ALA A 21 -17.23 -7.86 -4.22
CA ALA A 21 -16.21 -8.91 -4.36
C ALA A 21 -16.65 -10.28 -3.81
N ARG A 22 -17.81 -10.36 -3.14
CA ARG A 22 -18.37 -11.61 -2.56
C ARG A 22 -18.92 -12.61 -3.59
N LYS A 23 -19.06 -12.23 -4.86
CA LYS A 23 -19.50 -13.12 -5.96
C LYS A 23 -18.46 -13.26 -7.08
N LEU A 24 -17.22 -12.82 -6.85
CA LEU A 24 -16.14 -13.20 -7.74
C LEU A 24 -15.91 -14.69 -7.53
N LYS A 25 -16.13 -15.49 -8.59
CA LYS A 25 -15.60 -16.85 -8.59
C LYS A 25 -14.08 -16.72 -8.39
N PRO A 26 -13.45 -17.54 -7.53
CA PRO A 26 -12.00 -17.66 -7.54
C PRO A 26 -11.54 -17.82 -8.99
N ALA A 27 -10.47 -17.13 -9.39
CA ALA A 27 -9.88 -17.39 -10.69
C ALA A 27 -9.66 -18.91 -10.80
N SER A 28 -10.08 -19.49 -11.93
CA SER A 28 -9.77 -20.89 -12.20
C SER A 28 -8.26 -21.09 -12.01
N PRO A 29 -7.81 -22.23 -11.46
CA PRO A 29 -6.39 -22.54 -11.39
C PRO A 29 -5.78 -22.27 -12.78
N PRO A 30 -4.66 -21.55 -12.86
CA PRO A 30 -4.04 -21.26 -14.14
C PRO A 30 -3.80 -22.58 -14.86
N ASP A 31 -4.21 -22.63 -16.13
CA ASP A 31 -3.91 -23.79 -16.96
C ASP A 31 -2.39 -23.89 -17.09
N HIS A 32 -1.79 -24.85 -16.38
CA HIS A 32 -0.34 -25.05 -16.35
C HIS A 32 0.25 -25.37 -17.73
N SER A 33 -0.58 -25.75 -18.71
CA SER A 33 -0.16 -25.95 -20.10
C SER A 33 -0.10 -24.65 -20.92
N LEU A 34 -0.81 -23.60 -20.48
CA LEU A 34 -0.77 -22.25 -21.06
C LEU A 34 0.21 -21.33 -20.31
N LEU A 35 0.65 -21.73 -19.12
CA LEU A 35 1.83 -21.14 -18.50
C LEU A 35 3.00 -21.45 -19.44
N ARG A 36 3.47 -20.41 -20.14
CA ARG A 36 4.79 -20.45 -20.74
C ARG A 36 5.71 -20.91 -19.61
N PRO A 37 6.47 -22.01 -19.78
CA PRO A 37 7.53 -22.31 -18.82
C PRO A 37 8.29 -21.01 -18.65
N LEU A 38 8.45 -20.54 -17.41
CA LEU A 38 9.51 -19.58 -17.17
C LEU A 38 10.70 -20.19 -17.91
N PRO A 39 11.38 -19.43 -18.80
CA PRO A 39 12.64 -19.93 -19.30
C PRO A 39 13.37 -20.44 -18.06
N GLU A 40 13.98 -21.63 -18.14
CA GLU A 40 15.02 -22.02 -17.19
C GLU A 40 16.12 -20.97 -17.36
N SER A 41 15.84 -19.79 -16.83
CA SER A 41 16.78 -18.77 -16.58
C SER A 41 17.68 -19.49 -15.59
N SER A 42 18.86 -19.78 -16.05
CA SER A 42 20.02 -19.05 -15.60
C SER A 42 19.69 -17.60 -15.15
N PHE A 43 18.75 -17.39 -14.22
CA PHE A 43 18.89 -16.39 -13.18
C PHE A 43 20.02 -16.95 -12.34
N GLN A 44 21.23 -16.86 -12.89
CA GLN A 44 22.40 -16.61 -12.07
C GLN A 44 22.08 -15.31 -11.37
N SER A 45 21.44 -15.45 -10.22
CA SER A 45 20.91 -14.40 -9.36
C SER A 45 22.03 -13.51 -8.81
N SER A 46 23.28 -13.81 -9.11
CA SER A 46 24.44 -13.04 -8.70
C SER A 46 24.81 -11.87 -9.62
N ASP A 47 24.54 -11.90 -10.94
CA ASP A 47 25.24 -10.97 -11.85
C ASP A 47 24.36 -9.99 -12.64
N VAL A 48 23.09 -10.31 -12.95
CA VAL A 48 22.27 -9.46 -13.83
C VAL A 48 21.65 -8.26 -13.07
N PHE A 49 21.25 -8.44 -11.81
CA PHE A 49 20.84 -7.33 -10.95
C PHE A 49 22.04 -6.56 -10.38
N SER A 50 23.22 -7.18 -10.33
CA SER A 50 24.34 -6.72 -9.49
C SER A 50 25.21 -5.63 -10.09
N THR A 51 25.08 -5.23 -11.36
CA THR A 51 25.99 -4.22 -11.93
C THR A 51 25.36 -3.12 -12.78
N ARG A 52 24.16 -3.29 -13.35
CA ARG A 52 23.49 -2.23 -14.14
C ARG A 52 22.26 -1.64 -13.47
N ALA A 53 21.45 -2.47 -12.81
CA ALA A 53 20.24 -2.01 -12.12
C ALA A 53 20.56 -1.36 -10.77
N GLY A 54 21.52 -1.90 -10.01
CA GLY A 54 22.06 -1.26 -8.79
C GLY A 54 22.53 0.16 -9.08
N ASN A 55 23.41 0.34 -10.07
CA ASN A 55 23.90 1.66 -10.47
C ASN A 55 22.80 2.64 -10.92
N ALA A 56 21.72 2.15 -11.55
CA ALA A 56 20.62 2.99 -11.99
C ALA A 56 19.72 3.44 -10.83
N LEU A 57 19.41 2.55 -9.89
CA LEU A 57 18.62 2.90 -8.71
C LEU A 57 19.43 3.73 -7.71
N ASP A 58 20.71 3.42 -7.51
CA ASP A 58 21.61 4.21 -6.65
C ASP A 58 21.77 5.64 -7.17
N SER A 59 21.75 5.83 -8.50
CA SER A 59 21.81 7.17 -9.10
C SER A 59 20.48 7.92 -9.05
N LEU A 60 19.34 7.22 -9.14
CA LEU A 60 18.01 7.82 -9.06
C LEU A 60 17.56 8.09 -7.61
N LEU A 61 17.95 7.23 -6.68
CA LEU A 61 17.60 7.27 -5.25
C LEU A 61 18.88 7.12 -4.41
N PRO A 62 19.68 8.20 -4.31
CA PRO A 62 20.94 8.16 -3.58
C PRO A 62 20.72 7.82 -2.10
N GLY A 63 21.50 6.87 -1.57
CA GLY A 63 21.41 6.44 -0.18
C GLY A 63 20.43 5.30 0.08
N GLY A 64 19.85 4.71 -0.97
CA GLY A 64 19.18 3.42 -0.84
C GLY A 64 20.19 2.28 -0.66
N ARG A 65 19.65 1.11 -0.33
CA ARG A 65 20.42 -0.11 -0.01
C ARG A 65 19.65 -1.35 -0.40
N VAL A 66 20.36 -2.42 -0.73
CA VAL A 66 19.74 -3.74 -0.91
C VAL A 66 19.64 -4.43 0.44
N GLU A 67 18.44 -4.88 0.80
CA GLU A 67 18.14 -5.64 2.01
C GLU A 67 17.69 -7.05 1.65
N GLU A 68 18.23 -8.05 2.35
CA GLU A 68 17.82 -9.44 2.19
C GLU A 68 16.58 -9.73 3.04
N THR A 69 15.57 -10.36 2.44
CA THR A 69 14.35 -10.79 3.14
C THR A 69 14.15 -12.29 3.00
N ALA A 70 13.22 -12.86 3.79
CA ALA A 70 12.88 -14.27 3.72
C ALA A 70 12.35 -14.74 2.35
N VAL A 71 11.95 -13.81 1.48
CA VAL A 71 11.41 -14.10 0.14
C VAL A 71 12.29 -13.53 -0.99
N GLY A 72 13.48 -13.04 -0.66
CA GLY A 72 14.45 -12.48 -1.61
C GLY A 72 14.88 -11.05 -1.29
N ALA A 73 15.88 -10.56 -2.02
CA ALA A 73 16.40 -9.20 -1.86
C ALA A 73 15.43 -8.13 -2.35
N CYS A 74 15.37 -6.99 -1.66
CA CYS A 74 14.67 -5.79 -2.11
C CYS A 74 15.56 -4.55 -1.97
N TYR A 75 15.34 -3.54 -2.80
CA TYR A 75 16.02 -2.24 -2.66
C TYR A 75 15.16 -1.32 -1.79
N VAL A 76 15.74 -0.81 -0.71
CA VAL A 76 15.09 0.01 0.30
C VAL A 76 15.71 1.41 0.31
N PHE A 77 14.86 2.42 0.31
CA PHE A 77 15.25 3.81 0.51
C PHE A 77 14.33 4.42 1.56
N ASP A 78 14.93 4.99 2.61
CA ASP A 78 14.20 5.61 3.71
C ASP A 78 14.28 7.12 3.61
N HIS A 79 13.16 7.78 3.87
CA HIS A 79 13.12 9.23 4.02
C HIS A 79 12.40 9.58 5.32
N VAL A 80 13.09 10.29 6.22
CA VAL A 80 12.57 10.65 7.53
C VAL A 80 12.39 12.15 7.62
N TYR A 81 11.16 12.58 7.87
CA TYR A 81 10.84 13.97 8.10
C TYR A 81 10.86 14.27 9.61
N PRO A 82 11.60 15.28 10.09
CA PRO A 82 11.53 15.71 11.48
C PRO A 82 10.14 16.31 11.77
N LEU A 83 9.73 16.37 13.04
CA LEU A 83 8.46 16.99 13.43
C LEU A 83 8.37 18.48 13.02
N THR A 84 9.51 19.16 12.86
CA THR A 84 9.57 20.55 12.37
C THR A 84 9.41 20.68 10.86
N HIS A 85 9.31 19.57 10.11
CA HIS A 85 9.09 19.58 8.67
C HIS A 85 7.76 20.28 8.35
N GLN A 86 7.81 21.15 7.35
CA GLN A 86 6.69 21.93 6.84
C GLN A 86 6.14 21.24 5.60
N HIS A 87 4.86 20.87 5.63
CA HIS A 87 4.14 20.25 4.53
C HIS A 87 2.95 21.13 4.13
N GLY A 88 3.09 21.87 3.03
CA GLY A 88 2.16 22.96 2.71
C GLY A 88 2.19 24.01 3.82
N ASP A 89 1.01 24.36 4.34
CA ASP A 89 0.86 25.39 5.38
C ASP A 89 1.01 24.86 6.82
N ASP A 90 1.06 23.53 7.00
CA ASP A 90 1.14 22.88 8.31
C ASP A 90 2.52 22.27 8.59
N ARG A 91 2.93 22.23 9.86
CA ARG A 91 4.06 21.40 10.29
C ARG A 91 3.57 20.03 10.73
N LEU A 92 4.40 19.01 10.57
CA LEU A 92 4.06 17.68 11.10
C LEU A 92 3.77 17.71 12.60
N LEU A 93 4.48 18.55 13.38
CA LEU A 93 4.21 18.74 14.80
C LEU A 93 2.80 19.26 15.10
N ASP A 94 2.18 20.03 14.21
CA ASP A 94 0.85 20.59 14.44
C ASP A 94 -0.24 19.50 14.47
N LEU A 95 0.02 18.34 13.87
CA LEU A 95 -0.87 17.18 13.93
C LEU A 95 -1.06 16.65 15.36
N LEU A 96 -0.07 16.85 16.25
CA LEU A 96 -0.16 16.43 17.65
C LEU A 96 -1.07 17.32 18.52
N ARG A 97 -1.66 18.37 17.94
CA ARG A 97 -2.70 19.20 18.60
C ARG A 97 -4.07 18.52 18.58
N PHE A 98 -4.26 17.55 17.69
CA PHE A 98 -5.49 16.79 17.59
C PHE A 98 -5.49 15.61 18.57
N VAL A 99 -6.69 15.14 18.92
CA VAL A 99 -6.87 14.01 19.83
C VAL A 99 -7.69 12.89 19.18
N PRO A 100 -7.40 11.61 19.50
CA PRO A 100 -8.13 10.46 18.95
C PRO A 100 -9.62 10.46 19.30
N GLU A 101 -10.07 11.18 20.33
CA GLU A 101 -11.49 11.30 20.67
C GLU A 101 -12.35 11.73 19.48
N THR A 102 -11.81 12.54 18.57
CA THR A 102 -12.51 12.99 17.35
C THR A 102 -12.93 11.83 16.43
N ALA A 103 -12.29 10.66 16.54
CA ALA A 103 -12.61 9.46 15.78
C ALA A 103 -13.71 8.58 16.42
N VAL A 104 -14.05 8.78 17.69
CA VAL A 104 -15.06 7.99 18.44
C VAL A 104 -16.44 7.90 17.77
N PRO A 105 -16.95 8.93 17.06
CA PRO A 105 -18.21 8.80 16.32
C PRO A 105 -18.14 7.78 15.16
N TYR A 106 -16.94 7.53 14.63
CA TYR A 106 -16.68 6.67 13.48
C TYR A 106 -16.17 5.27 13.90
N GLU A 107 -15.45 5.22 15.00
CA GLU A 107 -14.85 4.01 15.58
C GLU A 107 -15.55 3.75 16.92
N ARG A 108 -16.27 2.63 17.06
CA ARG A 108 -17.06 2.31 18.28
C ARG A 108 -16.17 1.86 19.45
N ASN A 109 -15.10 2.61 19.68
CA ASN A 109 -14.10 2.35 20.69
C ASN A 109 -14.00 3.54 21.66
N PRO A 110 -14.61 3.46 22.85
CA PRO A 110 -14.54 4.53 23.83
C PRO A 110 -13.15 4.73 24.42
N GLN A 111 -12.22 3.77 24.26
CA GLN A 111 -10.85 3.88 24.76
C GLN A 111 -10.06 5.00 24.06
N LEU A 112 -10.43 5.36 22.82
CA LEU A 112 -9.81 6.46 22.08
C LEU A 112 -9.83 7.80 22.84
N LYS A 113 -10.77 7.98 23.77
CA LYS A 113 -10.85 9.19 24.60
C LYS A 113 -9.70 9.35 25.58
N GLN A 114 -8.98 8.28 25.86
CA GLN A 114 -7.92 8.22 26.87
C GLN A 114 -6.52 8.17 26.23
N LEU A 115 -6.45 8.16 24.90
CA LEU A 115 -5.20 8.01 24.15
C LEU A 115 -4.77 9.35 23.54
N ASP A 116 -3.48 9.46 23.24
CA ASP A 116 -2.86 10.51 22.44
C ASP A 116 -2.43 9.93 21.08
N PHE A 117 -2.31 10.73 20.02
CA PHE A 117 -1.83 10.21 18.74
C PHE A 117 -0.40 9.65 18.78
N ARG A 118 0.38 9.99 19.80
CA ARG A 118 1.68 9.36 20.10
C ARG A 118 1.58 7.89 20.52
N ASP A 119 0.39 7.42 20.91
CA ASP A 119 0.13 6.02 21.26
C ASP A 119 -0.21 5.16 20.02
N PHE A 120 -0.24 5.76 18.83
CA PHE A 120 -0.60 5.10 17.58
C PHE A 120 0.59 5.03 16.64
N LEU A 121 0.59 4.01 15.79
CA LEU A 121 1.42 3.94 14.60
C LEU A 121 0.47 4.07 13.40
N PHE A 122 0.63 5.12 12.62
CA PHE A 122 -0.13 5.32 11.39
C PHE A 122 0.62 4.66 10.25
N LEU A 123 -0.06 3.76 9.53
CA LEU A 123 0.51 3.07 8.37
C LEU A 123 -0.31 3.40 7.13
N ASP A 124 0.37 3.88 6.11
CA ASP A 124 -0.15 4.01 4.76
C ASP A 124 0.74 3.22 3.80
N THR A 125 0.13 2.55 2.82
CA THR A 125 0.89 1.67 1.91
C THR A 125 0.38 1.85 0.50
N GLU A 126 1.31 2.12 -0.43
CA GLU A 126 1.04 1.99 -1.86
C GLU A 126 1.50 0.61 -2.33
N THR A 127 0.59 -0.10 -2.98
CA THR A 127 0.81 -1.48 -3.43
C THR A 127 0.75 -1.58 -4.95
N THR A 128 1.56 -2.46 -5.53
CA THR A 128 1.53 -2.74 -6.97
C THR A 128 0.77 -4.02 -7.26
N GLY A 129 0.09 -4.03 -8.42
CA GLY A 129 -0.68 -5.15 -8.93
C GLY A 129 0.14 -6.20 -9.70
N LEU A 130 1.47 -6.13 -9.66
CA LEU A 130 2.29 -7.17 -10.29
C LEU A 130 2.00 -8.52 -9.61
N ALA A 131 1.67 -9.52 -10.44
CA ALA A 131 1.29 -10.89 -10.03
C ALA A 131 -0.02 -11.05 -9.22
N GLY A 132 -0.87 -10.03 -9.10
CA GLY A 132 -2.15 -10.11 -8.38
C GLY A 132 -2.61 -8.75 -7.89
N ALA A 133 -3.71 -8.65 -7.14
CA ALA A 133 -4.12 -7.36 -6.57
C ALA A 133 -3.32 -7.04 -5.30
N GLY A 134 -2.34 -6.12 -5.41
CA GLY A 134 -1.70 -5.47 -4.26
C GLY A 134 -0.75 -6.33 -3.43
N THR A 135 -0.08 -7.31 -4.04
CA THR A 135 0.72 -8.31 -3.30
C THR A 135 2.06 -7.76 -2.80
N LEU A 136 2.54 -6.65 -3.34
CA LEU A 136 3.79 -6.00 -2.94
C LEU A 136 3.53 -4.53 -2.62
N ALA A 137 3.75 -4.15 -1.36
CA ALA A 137 3.90 -2.75 -0.98
C ALA A 137 5.25 -2.23 -1.50
N PHE A 138 5.24 -1.19 -2.31
CA PHE A 138 6.47 -0.59 -2.83
C PHE A 138 6.79 0.75 -2.15
N MET A 139 5.82 1.34 -1.45
CA MET A 139 6.02 2.51 -0.61
C MET A 139 5.19 2.35 0.67
N ILE A 140 5.81 2.67 1.80
CA ILE A 140 5.19 2.60 3.12
C ILE A 140 5.42 3.94 3.81
N GLY A 141 4.34 4.60 4.19
CA GLY A 141 4.36 5.72 5.12
C GLY A 141 4.14 5.19 6.54
N ALA A 142 5.00 5.62 7.47
CA ALA A 142 4.84 5.36 8.89
C ALA A 142 5.00 6.68 9.67
N ALA A 143 4.12 6.94 10.63
CA ALA A 143 4.13 8.13 11.49
C ALA A 143 3.67 7.81 12.90
#